data_AF-K1SQ57-F1
#
_entry.id   AF-K1SQ57-F1
#
_cell.length_a   1.000
_cell.length_b   1.000
_cell.length_c   1.000
_cell.angle_alpha   90.00
_cell.angle_beta   90.00
_cell.angle_gamma   90.00
#
_symmetry.space_group_name_H-M   'P 1'
#
loop_
_entity.id
_entity.type
_entity.pdbx_description
1 polymer ?
#
loop_
_entity_poly.entity_id
_entity_poly.type
_entity_poly.pdbx_seq_one_letter_code
_entity_poly.pdbx_strand_id
1 'polypeptide(L)'
;FNQPCMDYNDLMKLTKILTNNNWDDIDNMYRRMCFNVYAHNRDDHAKNFTYIYDEENETWRLSPAYDLTYSNTYYGEHTTTVAGNGRNPGIKELTEVGVNAGLKNNIVKR
;
A
#
# COMPACT_ATOMS: atom_id res chain seq x y z
N PHE A 1 20.88 2.21 -10.68
CA PHE A 1 19.86 1.64 -9.79
C PHE A 1 18.68 2.58 -9.85
N ASN A 2 17.57 2.15 -10.45
CA ASN A 2 16.43 3.03 -10.67
C ASN A 2 15.73 3.29 -9.34
N GLN A 3 15.28 4.53 -9.17
CA GLN A 3 14.37 4.99 -8.13
C GLN A 3 13.26 3.97 -7.85
N PRO A 4 12.65 4.00 -6.65
CA PRO A 4 11.44 3.21 -6.38
C PRO A 4 10.47 3.37 -7.55
N CYS A 5 10.13 2.24 -8.18
CA CYS A 5 9.38 2.25 -9.44
C CYS A 5 7.86 2.40 -9.24
N MET A 6 7.43 2.54 -7.99
CA MET A 6 6.04 2.44 -7.57
C MET A 6 5.76 3.35 -6.39
N ASP A 7 4.58 3.97 -6.38
CA ASP A 7 4.07 4.76 -5.26
C ASP A 7 2.76 4.15 -4.74
N TYR A 8 2.52 4.25 -3.44
CA TYR A 8 1.29 3.76 -2.84
C TYR A 8 0.02 4.44 -3.41
N ASN A 9 0.07 5.67 -3.92
CA ASN A 9 -1.06 6.27 -4.65
C ASN A 9 -1.46 5.41 -5.86
N ASP A 10 -0.49 4.82 -6.55
CA ASP A 10 -0.76 3.98 -7.73
C ASP A 10 -1.26 2.60 -7.32
N LEU A 11 -0.73 2.02 -6.23
CA LEU A 11 -1.27 0.78 -5.65
C LEU A 11 -2.72 0.94 -5.17
N MET A 12 -3.05 2.07 -4.54
CA MET A 12 -4.41 2.36 -4.10
C MET A 12 -5.36 2.50 -5.30
N LYS A 13 -4.95 3.20 -6.37
CA LYS A 13 -5.73 3.28 -7.62
C LYS A 13 -5.91 1.91 -8.27
N LEU A 14 -4.84 1.12 -8.37
CA LEU A 14 -4.88 -0.23 -8.94
C LEU A 14 -5.83 -1.12 -8.14
N THR A 15 -5.71 -1.12 -6.81
CA THR A 15 -6.60 -1.87 -5.91
C THR A 15 -8.05 -1.50 -6.18
N LYS A 16 -8.35 -0.20 -6.25
CA LYS A 16 -9.69 0.31 -6.51
C LYS A 16 -10.25 -0.14 -7.87
N ILE A 17 -9.43 -0.14 -8.92
CA ILE A 17 -9.82 -0.59 -10.26
C ILE A 17 -10.08 -2.09 -10.28
N LEU A 18 -9.13 -2.90 -9.80
CA LEU A 18 -9.22 -4.36 -9.85
C LEU A 18 -10.37 -4.91 -9.00
N THR A 19 -10.54 -4.35 -7.81
CA THR A 19 -11.53 -4.82 -6.82
C THR A 19 -12.91 -4.18 -7.00
N ASN A 20 -13.15 -3.50 -8.11
CA ASN A 20 -14.41 -2.81 -8.42
C ASN A 20 -14.89 -1.88 -7.29
N ASN A 21 -14.00 -1.02 -6.79
CA ASN A 21 -14.24 -0.10 -5.67
C ASN A 21 -14.63 -0.79 -4.35
N ASN A 22 -14.15 -2.01 -4.08
CA ASN A 22 -14.36 -2.65 -2.78
C ASN A 22 -13.61 -1.89 -1.67
N TRP A 23 -14.36 -1.29 -0.75
CA TRP A 23 -13.78 -0.44 0.30
C TRP A 23 -12.98 -1.23 1.35
N ASP A 24 -13.29 -2.51 1.57
CA ASP A 24 -12.53 -3.34 2.50
C ASP A 24 -11.14 -3.63 1.94
N ASP A 25 -11.02 -3.87 0.64
CA ASP A 25 -9.73 -4.09 -0.02
C ASP A 25 -8.89 -2.80 -0.04
N ILE A 26 -9.53 -1.64 -0.25
CA ILE A 26 -8.87 -0.33 -0.20
C ILE A 26 -8.39 -0.01 1.22
N ASP A 27 -9.22 -0.25 2.26
CA ASP A 27 -8.81 -0.09 3.68
C ASP A 27 -7.64 -1.02 4.03
N ASN A 28 -7.69 -2.27 3.55
CA ASN A 28 -6.61 -3.23 3.80
C ASN A 28 -5.31 -2.86 3.11
N MET A 29 -5.34 -2.34 1.88
CA MET A 29 -4.13 -1.83 1.22
C MET A 29 -3.53 -0.64 1.99
N TYR A 30 -4.38 0.28 2.44
CA TYR A 30 -3.94 1.41 3.27
C TYR A 30 -3.29 0.95 4.58
N ARG A 31 -3.90 -0.01 5.26
CA ARG A 31 -3.32 -0.59 6.49
C ARG A 31 -1.97 -1.26 6.25
N ARG A 32 -1.76 -1.92 5.11
CA ARG A 32 -0.46 -2.53 4.76
C ARG A 32 0.60 -1.47 4.55
N MET A 33 0.25 -0.36 3.89
CA MET A 33 1.13 0.80 3.77
C MET A 33 1.53 1.31 5.15
N CYS A 34 0.55 1.60 6.02
CA CYS A 34 0.81 2.04 7.39
C CYS A 34 1.71 1.05 8.14
N PHE A 35 1.41 -0.25 8.05
CA PHE A 35 2.20 -1.29 8.69
C PHE A 35 3.64 -1.29 8.18
N ASN A 36 3.88 -1.26 6.87
CA ASN A 36 5.23 -1.29 6.32
C ASN A 36 6.05 -0.08 6.80
N VAL A 37 5.45 1.11 6.83
CA VAL A 37 6.09 2.32 7.37
C VAL A 37 6.41 2.17 8.86
N TYR A 38 5.43 1.80 9.70
CA TYR A 38 5.62 1.74 11.15
C TYR A 38 6.48 0.57 11.62
N ALA A 39 6.41 -0.57 10.93
CA ALA A 39 7.21 -1.76 11.22
C ALA A 39 8.60 -1.70 10.59
N HIS A 40 8.91 -0.64 9.83
CA HIS A 40 10.17 -0.48 9.10
C HIS A 40 10.41 -1.67 8.16
N ASN A 41 9.38 -2.06 7.40
CA ASN A 41 9.49 -3.00 6.29
C ASN A 41 9.76 -2.20 5.00
N ARG A 42 11.02 -2.09 4.60
CA ARG A 42 11.44 -1.34 3.41
C ARG A 42 11.53 -2.19 2.14
N ASP A 43 11.43 -3.50 2.25
CA ASP A 43 11.37 -4.44 1.12
C ASP A 43 9.92 -4.65 0.63
N ASP A 44 9.12 -3.60 0.69
CA ASP A 44 7.71 -3.56 0.30
C ASP A 44 7.56 -3.41 -1.22
N HIS A 45 8.22 -4.27 -1.98
CA HIS A 45 8.25 -4.19 -3.43
C HIS A 45 6.98 -4.72 -4.11
N ALA A 46 6.78 -4.38 -5.39
CA ALA A 46 5.59 -4.72 -6.18
C ALA A 46 5.08 -6.17 -6.06
N LYS A 47 5.97 -7.16 -5.93
CA LYS A 47 5.60 -8.59 -5.82
C LYS A 47 4.94 -8.97 -4.49
N ASN A 48 4.99 -8.09 -3.49
CA ASN A 48 4.38 -8.30 -2.17
C ASN A 48 2.90 -7.88 -2.15
N PHE A 49 2.39 -7.35 -3.26
CA PHE A 49 0.99 -6.99 -3.44
C PHE A 49 0.38 -7.85 -4.55
N THR A 50 -0.42 -8.83 -4.17
CA THR A 50 -1.13 -9.70 -5.12
C THR A 50 -2.62 -9.67 -4.91
N TYR A 51 -3.35 -10.11 -5.93
CA TYR A 51 -4.80 -10.16 -5.97
C TYR A 51 -5.22 -11.59 -6.32
N ILE A 52 -6.33 -12.03 -5.72
CA ILE A 52 -6.92 -13.34 -5.95
C ILE A 52 -8.21 -13.13 -6.73
N TYR A 53 -8.43 -13.93 -7.77
CA TYR A 53 -9.70 -13.93 -8.48
C TYR A 53 -10.72 -14.77 -7.71
N ASP A 54 -11.83 -14.14 -7.35
CA ASP A 54 -12.99 -14.77 -6.74
C ASP A 54 -13.95 -15.18 -7.85
N GLU A 55 -13.96 -16.49 -8.15
CA GLU A 55 -14.79 -17.07 -9.22
C GLU A 55 -16.29 -17.00 -8.89
N GLU A 56 -16.68 -17.03 -7.62
CA GLU A 56 -18.10 -17.01 -7.22
C GLU A 56 -18.73 -15.65 -7.48
N ASN A 57 -17.98 -14.59 -7.19
CA ASN A 57 -18.43 -13.20 -7.36
C ASN A 57 -17.94 -12.55 -8.66
N GLU A 58 -17.19 -13.29 -9.50
CA GLU A 58 -16.55 -12.80 -10.72
C GLU A 58 -15.72 -11.52 -10.52
N THR A 59 -15.04 -11.39 -9.39
CA THR A 59 -14.30 -10.17 -9.00
C THR A 59 -12.88 -10.47 -8.55
N TRP A 60 -11.97 -9.51 -8.66
CA TRP A 60 -10.67 -9.60 -8.01
C TRP A 60 -10.76 -9.08 -6.59
N ARG A 61 -10.07 -9.74 -5.66
CA ARG A 61 -9.95 -9.33 -4.25
C ARG A 61 -8.49 -9.15 -3.89
N LEU A 62 -8.20 -8.25 -2.95
CA LEU A 62 -6.84 -8.13 -2.44
C LEU A 62 -6.49 -9.42 -1.67
N SER A 63 -5.37 -10.07 -2.02
CA SER A 63 -4.92 -11.28 -1.32
C SER A 63 -4.64 -10.98 0.16
N PRO A 64 -4.66 -11.96 1.09
CA PRO A 64 -4.12 -11.77 2.44
C PRO A 64 -2.69 -11.19 2.40
N ALA A 65 -2.31 -10.41 3.41
CA ALA A 65 -0.95 -9.88 3.48
C ALA A 65 0.06 -11.01 3.78
N TYR A 66 1.24 -10.93 3.19
CA TYR A 66 2.36 -11.84 3.40
C TYR A 66 3.69 -11.06 3.34
N ASP A 67 4.77 -11.74 3.72
CA ASP A 67 6.13 -11.17 3.73
C ASP A 67 6.24 -9.85 4.52
N LEU A 68 5.58 -9.83 5.68
CA LEU A 68 5.56 -8.71 6.61
C LEU A 68 6.71 -8.87 7.60
N THR A 69 7.91 -8.44 7.22
CA THR A 69 9.12 -8.57 8.04
C THR A 69 9.83 -7.23 8.20
N TYR A 70 10.47 -7.01 9.35
CA TYR A 70 11.38 -5.86 9.50
C TYR A 70 12.53 -6.01 8.50
N SER A 71 12.77 -4.98 7.68
CA SER A 71 13.73 -5.08 6.60
C SER A 71 14.38 -3.73 6.29
N ASN A 72 15.62 -3.79 5.80
CA ASN A 72 16.31 -2.62 5.25
C ASN A 72 16.70 -2.91 3.81
N THR A 73 16.58 -1.89 2.97
CA THR A 73 17.14 -1.92 1.61
C THR A 73 18.54 -1.32 1.62
N TYR A 74 19.32 -1.60 0.58
CA TYR A 74 20.68 -1.08 0.42
C TYR A 74 20.75 0.46 0.42
N TYR A 75 19.67 1.14 0.01
CA TYR A 75 19.58 2.59 -0.09
C TYR A 75 18.94 3.25 1.13
N GLY A 76 18.39 2.46 2.06
CA GLY A 76 17.69 2.96 3.24
C GLY A 76 16.35 3.62 2.91
N GLU A 77 15.72 3.22 1.81
CA GLU A 77 14.40 3.67 1.38
C GLU A 77 13.45 2.48 1.21
N HIS A 78 12.15 2.69 1.44
CA HIS A 78 11.10 1.80 0.99
C HIS A 78 11.20 1.57 -0.51
N THR A 79 10.92 0.35 -0.94
CA THR A 79 10.91 0.01 -2.37
C THR A 79 9.68 0.59 -3.06
N THR A 80 8.60 0.81 -2.31
CA THR A 80 7.42 1.57 -2.73
C THR A 80 7.35 2.90 -1.97
N THR A 81 7.28 4.03 -2.67
CA THR A 81 7.18 5.34 -2.00
C THR A 81 5.80 5.60 -1.41
N VAL A 82 5.75 6.41 -0.36
CA VAL A 82 4.49 6.96 0.17
C VAL A 82 4.44 8.44 -0.20
N ALA A 83 3.58 8.81 -1.15
CA ALA A 83 3.48 10.18 -1.68
C ALA A 83 4.85 10.75 -2.11
N GLY A 84 5.64 9.95 -2.83
CA GLY A 84 6.98 10.29 -3.30
C GLY A 84 8.10 10.21 -2.24
N ASN A 85 7.79 9.92 -0.97
CA ASN A 85 8.78 9.74 0.08
C ASN A 85 9.10 8.26 0.30
N GLY A 86 10.29 7.83 -0.12
CA GLY A 86 10.80 6.49 0.14
C GLY A 86 11.63 6.39 1.41
N ARG A 87 12.24 7.47 1.88
CA ARG A 87 13.27 7.38 2.94
C ARG A 87 12.68 7.23 4.34
N ASN A 88 11.84 8.18 4.73
CA ASN A 88 11.21 8.23 6.04
C ASN A 88 9.80 8.83 5.90
N PRO A 89 8.86 8.11 5.27
CA PRO A 89 7.47 8.54 5.21
C PRO A 89 6.86 8.63 6.62
N GLY A 90 6.06 9.67 6.84
CA GLY A 90 5.43 9.95 8.13
C GLY A 90 3.93 10.14 8.02
N ILE A 91 3.33 10.66 9.09
CA ILE A 91 1.88 10.85 9.17
C ILE A 91 1.33 11.73 8.05
N LYS A 92 2.11 12.69 7.56
CA LYS A 92 1.71 13.60 6.48
C LYS A 92 1.49 12.82 5.18
N GLU A 93 2.49 12.05 4.76
CA GLU A 93 2.45 11.27 3.53
C GLU A 93 1.41 10.14 3.62
N LEU A 94 1.34 9.45 4.77
CA LEU A 94 0.30 8.46 5.05
C LEU A 94 -1.10 9.05 4.96
N THR A 95 -1.30 10.27 5.48
CA THR A 95 -2.58 10.97 5.41
C THR A 95 -2.93 11.33 3.98
N GLU A 96 -1.96 11.84 3.22
CA GLU A 96 -2.13 12.23 1.82
C GLU A 96 -2.59 11.07 0.95
N VAL A 97 -1.90 9.92 1.02
CA VAL A 97 -2.30 8.72 0.26
C VAL A 97 -3.72 8.27 0.64
N GLY A 98 -4.06 8.28 1.94
CA GLY A 98 -5.38 7.90 2.42
C GLY A 98 -6.50 8.81 1.89
N VAL A 99 -6.29 10.12 1.92
CA VAL A 99 -7.23 11.11 1.38
C VAL A 99 -7.36 10.95 -0.14
N ASN A 100 -6.25 10.79 -0.86
CA ASN A 100 -6.26 10.60 -2.32
C ASN A 100 -6.98 9.31 -2.74
N ALA A 101 -6.94 8.27 -1.93
CA ALA A 101 -7.70 7.04 -2.14
C ALA A 101 -9.21 7.20 -1.90
N GLY A 102 -9.65 8.29 -1.26
CA GLY A 102 -11.03 8.54 -0.89
C GLY A 102 -11.45 7.92 0.45
N LEU A 103 -10.49 7.57 1.32
CA LEU A 103 -10.80 7.05 2.65
C LEU A 103 -11.33 8.16 3.56
N LYS A 104 -12.20 7.76 4.50
CA LYS A 104 -12.78 8.68 5.48
C LYS A 104 -11.72 9.13 6.50
N ASN A 105 -11.86 10.36 7.00
CA ASN A 105 -10.91 10.96 7.96
C ASN A 105 -10.67 10.12 9.23
N ASN A 106 -11.67 9.37 9.70
CA ASN A 106 -11.54 8.51 10.87
C ASN A 106 -10.70 7.25 10.62
N ILE A 107 -10.55 6.83 9.36
CA ILE A 107 -9.67 5.73 8.95
C ILE A 107 -8.24 6.25 8.82
N VAL A 108 -8.08 7.41 8.17
CA VAL A 108 -6.77 7.99 7.87
C VAL A 108 -6.04 8.50 9.13
N LYS A 109 -6.79 8.89 10.17
CA LYS A 109 -6.24 9.44 11.42
C LYS A 109 -6.27 8.45 12.60
N ARG A 110 -6.48 7.16 12.32
CA ARG A 110 -6.48 6.12 13.34
C ARG A 110 -5.06 5.79 13.78
#